data_AF-A0A969VLQ8-F1
#
_entry.id   AF-A0A969VLQ8-F1
#
_cell.length_a   1.000
_cell.length_b   1.000
_cell.length_c   1.000
_cell.angle_alpha   90.00
_cell.angle_beta   90.00
_cell.angle_gamma   90.00
#
_symmetry.space_group_name_H-M   'P 1'
#
loop_
_entity.id
_entity.type
_entity.pdbx_description
1 polymer ?
#
loop_
_entity_poly.entity_id
_entity_poly.type
_entity_poly.pdbx_seq_one_letter_code
_entity_poly.pdbx_strand_id
1 'polypeptide(L)'
;MTRAKDLEKLGALADLMLQHRLGQMRQASARLDRSRAQMTAIDKAAEPADLPEMLAGLVACDYRRWADVRKAELNTVIARQTAEAMAARAEAEMAFGRVHALRGIAAKLLGKR
;
A
#
# COMPACT_ATOMS: atom_id res chain seq x y z
N MET A 1 15.36 11.91 37.45
CA MET A 1 14.65 11.09 36.44
C MET A 1 15.48 9.83 36.18
N THR A 2 14.86 8.64 36.17
CA THR A 2 15.59 7.36 36.11
C THR A 2 15.57 6.80 34.68
N ARG A 3 16.70 6.24 34.24
CA ARG A 3 16.89 5.63 32.89
C ARG A 3 15.76 4.66 32.48
N ALA A 4 15.15 3.99 33.46
CA ALA A 4 14.01 3.11 33.24
C ALA A 4 12.75 3.84 32.74
N LYS A 5 12.42 5.01 33.32
CA LYS A 5 11.26 5.82 32.90
C LYS A 5 11.48 6.43 31.51
N ASP A 6 12.71 6.75 31.16
CA ASP A 6 13.02 7.28 29.82
C ASP A 6 12.91 6.18 28.76
N LEU A 7 13.34 4.95 29.06
CA LEU A 7 13.15 3.80 28.17
C LEU A 7 11.68 3.43 27.98
N GLU A 8 10.87 3.51 29.03
CA GLU A 8 9.43 3.29 28.95
C GLU A 8 8.76 4.31 28.01
N LYS A 9 9.09 5.60 28.15
CA LYS A 9 8.61 6.66 27.25
C LYS A 9 9.06 6.45 25.81
N LEU A 10 10.32 6.08 25.60
CA LEU A 10 10.84 5.79 24.26
C LEU A 10 10.15 4.57 23.64
N GLY A 11 9.84 3.54 24.45
CA GLY A 11 9.06 2.39 24.04
C GLY A 11 7.67 2.79 23.57
N ALA A 12 6.95 3.59 24.37
CA ALA A 12 5.62 4.09 24.01
C ALA A 12 5.62 4.92 22.72
N LEU A 13 6.62 5.79 22.55
CA LEU A 13 6.80 6.58 21.31
C LEU A 13 7.09 5.68 20.10
N ALA A 14 7.97 4.69 20.26
CA ALA A 14 8.31 3.76 19.18
C ALA A 14 7.10 2.89 18.78
N ASP A 15 6.30 2.44 19.74
CA ASP A 15 5.06 1.71 19.48
C ASP A 15 4.05 2.60 18.73
N LEU A 16 3.89 3.87 19.12
CA LEU A 16 3.04 4.82 18.40
C LEU A 16 3.52 5.02 16.94
N MET A 17 4.83 5.20 16.74
CA MET A 17 5.42 5.33 15.41
C MET A 17 5.18 4.07 14.57
N LEU A 18 5.33 2.88 15.16
CA LEU A 18 5.05 1.62 14.48
C LEU A 18 3.59 1.54 14.02
N GLN A 19 2.64 1.86 14.90
CA GLN A 19 1.21 1.87 14.53
C GLN A 19 0.93 2.86 13.40
N HIS A 20 1.51 4.06 13.46
CA HIS A 20 1.38 5.05 12.40
C HIS A 20 1.92 4.54 11.06
N ARG A 21 3.14 3.98 11.04
CA ARG A 21 3.75 3.45 9.81
C ARG A 21 2.98 2.26 9.23
N LEU A 22 2.49 1.37 10.08
CA LEU A 22 1.62 0.27 9.64
C LEU A 22 0.32 0.78 9.02
N GLY A 23 -0.26 1.84 9.59
CA GLY A 23 -1.43 2.53 9.03
C GLY A 23 -1.14 3.08 7.64
N GLN A 24 -0.02 3.79 7.46
CA GLN A 24 0.41 4.33 6.17
C GLN A 24 0.65 3.23 5.13
N MET A 25 1.30 2.13 5.52
CA MET A 25 1.53 0.98 4.65
C MET A 25 0.20 0.37 4.17
N ARG A 26 -0.76 0.16 5.07
CA ARG A 26 -2.09 -0.38 4.70
C ARG A 26 -2.83 0.55 3.75
N GLN A 27 -2.79 1.86 3.99
CA GLN A 27 -3.41 2.85 3.10
C GLN A 27 -2.76 2.86 1.71
N ALA A 28 -1.43 2.78 1.64
CA ALA A 28 -0.70 2.70 0.38
C ALA A 28 -1.05 1.42 -0.40
N SER A 29 -1.05 0.26 0.27
CA SER A 29 -1.47 -1.01 -0.33
C SER A 29 -2.90 -0.96 -0.84
N ALA A 30 -3.84 -0.50 -0.01
CA ALA A 30 -5.25 -0.43 -0.40
C ALA A 30 -5.49 0.50 -1.60
N ARG A 31 -4.72 1.60 -1.73
CA ARG A 31 -4.77 2.47 -2.91
C ARG A 31 -4.29 1.73 -4.17
N LEU A 32 -3.17 1.02 -4.07
CA LEU A 32 -2.62 0.21 -5.16
C LEU A 32 -3.61 -0.89 -5.60
N ASP A 33 -4.20 -1.60 -4.64
CA ASP A 33 -5.15 -2.67 -4.90
C ASP A 33 -6.42 -2.15 -5.60
N ARG A 34 -6.92 -0.97 -5.22
CA ARG A 34 -8.04 -0.33 -5.91
C ARG A 34 -7.71 0.00 -7.37
N SER A 35 -6.52 0.54 -7.65
CA SER A 35 -6.12 0.85 -9.03
C SER A 35 -5.97 -0.42 -9.87
N ARG A 36 -5.42 -1.49 -9.29
CA ARG A 36 -5.35 -2.81 -9.94
C ARG A 36 -6.73 -3.38 -10.22
N ALA A 37 -7.66 -3.26 -9.28
CA ALA A 37 -9.05 -3.69 -9.49
C ALA A 37 -9.74 -2.91 -10.62
N GLN A 38 -9.47 -1.60 -10.75
CA GLN A 38 -9.96 -0.81 -11.88
C GLN A 38 -9.41 -1.30 -13.22
N MET A 39 -8.12 -1.64 -13.29
CA MET A 39 -7.52 -2.24 -14.49
C MET A 39 -8.24 -3.53 -14.88
N THR A 40 -8.41 -4.46 -13.94
CA THR A 40 -9.12 -5.72 -14.16
C THR A 40 -10.57 -5.51 -14.59
N ALA A 41 -11.25 -4.49 -14.06
CA ALA A 41 -12.63 -4.16 -14.46
C ALA A 41 -12.71 -3.71 -15.93
N ILE A 42 -11.73 -2.92 -16.40
CA ILE A 42 -11.66 -2.50 -17.81
C ILE A 42 -11.39 -3.72 -18.71
N ASP A 43 -10.55 -4.65 -18.28
CA ASP A 43 -10.31 -5.88 -19.03
C ASP A 43 -11.58 -6.74 -19.14
N LYS A 44 -12.36 -6.83 -18.05
CA LYS A 44 -13.59 -7.61 -18.02
C LYS A 44 -14.73 -7.00 -18.83
N ALA A 45 -14.85 -5.67 -18.86
CA ALA A 45 -15.92 -4.98 -19.57
C ALA A 45 -15.81 -5.08 -21.11
N ALA A 46 -14.75 -5.70 -21.64
CA ALA A 46 -14.63 -6.04 -23.06
C ALA A 46 -15.48 -7.27 -23.50
N GLU A 47 -16.25 -7.88 -22.59
CA GLU A 47 -17.15 -9.01 -22.91
C GLU A 47 -18.24 -8.61 -23.92
N PRO A 48 -18.69 -9.55 -24.80
CA PRO A 48 -19.60 -9.23 -25.90
C PRO A 48 -20.96 -8.73 -25.39
N ALA A 49 -21.42 -7.60 -25.92
CA ALA A 49 -22.77 -7.10 -25.69
C ALA A 49 -23.78 -7.75 -26.65
N ASP A 50 -25.01 -7.95 -26.20
CA ASP A 50 -26.12 -8.42 -27.03
C ASP A 50 -26.61 -7.30 -27.96
N LEU A 51 -25.84 -7.07 -29.03
CA LEU A 51 -26.06 -6.01 -30.01
C LEU A 51 -26.03 -6.61 -31.43
N PRO A 52 -26.76 -6.01 -32.39
CA PRO A 52 -26.59 -6.32 -33.80
C PRO A 52 -25.12 -6.18 -34.22
N GLU A 53 -24.62 -7.11 -35.04
CA GLU A 53 -23.18 -7.29 -35.33
C GLU A 53 -22.46 -6.01 -35.76
N MET A 54 -23.08 -5.21 -36.64
CA MET A 54 -22.50 -3.94 -37.09
C MET A 54 -22.37 -2.92 -35.94
N LEU A 55 -23.37 -2.84 -35.05
CA LEU A 55 -23.32 -1.97 -33.87
C LEU A 55 -22.33 -2.50 -32.83
N ALA A 56 -22.25 -3.81 -32.63
CA ALA A 56 -21.27 -4.45 -31.76
C ALA A 56 -19.84 -4.11 -32.18
N GLY A 57 -19.54 -4.15 -33.48
CA GLY A 57 -18.23 -3.81 -34.03
C GLY A 57 -17.84 -2.34 -33.83
N LEU A 58 -18.79 -1.40 -34.01
CA LEU A 58 -18.57 0.03 -33.76
C LEU A 58 -18.29 0.30 -32.27
N VAL A 59 -19.14 -0.23 -31.39
CA VAL A 59 -18.98 -0.07 -29.94
C VAL A 59 -17.66 -0.70 -29.46
N ALA A 60 -17.28 -1.86 -29.98
CA ALA A 60 -16.01 -2.49 -29.64
C ALA A 60 -14.80 -1.63 -30.05
N CYS A 61 -14.83 -0.99 -31.22
CA CYS A 61 -13.77 -0.09 -31.66
C CYS A 61 -13.63 1.13 -30.75
N ASP A 62 -14.75 1.80 -30.42
CA ASP A 62 -14.75 2.96 -29.54
C ASP A 62 -14.33 2.60 -28.11
N TYR A 63 -14.84 1.50 -27.59
CA TYR A 63 -14.47 0.98 -26.28
C TYR A 63 -12.96 0.69 -26.21
N ARG A 64 -12.40 0.01 -27.22
CA ARG A 64 -10.96 -0.31 -27.27
C ARG A 64 -10.11 0.96 -27.23
N ARG A 65 -10.45 1.98 -28.03
CA ARG A 65 -9.73 3.26 -28.04
C ARG A 65 -9.78 3.95 -26.68
N TRP A 66 -10.95 3.98 -26.04
CA TRP A 66 -11.09 4.52 -24.68
C TRP A 66 -10.28 3.71 -23.66
N ALA A 67 -10.38 2.38 -23.72
CA ALA A 67 -9.71 1.47 -22.80
C ALA A 67 -8.19 1.62 -22.90
N ASP A 68 -7.62 1.73 -24.10
CA ASP A 68 -6.17 1.88 -24.30
C ASP A 68 -5.64 3.16 -23.61
N VAL A 69 -6.32 4.29 -23.80
CA VAL A 69 -5.97 5.56 -23.13
C VAL A 69 -6.10 5.40 -21.62
N ARG A 70 -7.21 4.84 -21.15
CA ARG A 70 -7.47 4.70 -19.72
C ARG A 70 -6.49 3.75 -19.01
N LYS A 71 -6.10 2.66 -19.68
CA LYS A 71 -5.10 1.71 -19.19
C LYS A 71 -3.71 2.35 -19.12
N ALA A 72 -3.34 3.17 -20.10
CA ALA A 72 -2.08 3.91 -20.06
C ALA A 72 -2.00 4.84 -18.85
N GLU A 73 -3.06 5.61 -18.59
CA GLU A 73 -3.16 6.46 -17.39
C GLU A 73 -3.06 5.66 -16.09
N LEU A 74 -3.82 4.56 -15.98
CA LEU A 74 -3.82 3.71 -14.80
C LEU A 74 -2.45 3.04 -14.58
N ASN A 75 -1.75 2.64 -15.63
CA ASN A 75 -0.41 2.07 -15.52
C ASN A 75 0.57 3.04 -14.87
N THR A 76 0.55 4.32 -15.26
CA THR A 76 1.38 5.35 -14.62
C THR A 76 1.02 5.52 -13.14
N VAL A 77 -0.26 5.53 -12.80
CA VAL A 77 -0.74 5.62 -11.41
C VAL A 77 -0.30 4.40 -10.60
N ILE A 78 -0.45 3.20 -11.14
CA ILE A 78 -0.05 1.93 -10.51
C ILE A 78 1.47 1.90 -10.27
N ALA A 79 2.27 2.36 -11.23
CA ALA A 79 3.73 2.43 -11.08
C ALA A 79 4.12 3.32 -9.90
N ARG A 80 3.54 4.53 -9.81
CA ARG A 80 3.77 5.44 -8.68
C ARG A 80 3.31 4.82 -7.35
N GLN A 81 2.10 4.27 -7.30
CA GLN A 81 1.56 3.66 -6.09
C GLN A 81 2.34 2.43 -5.64
N THR A 82 2.94 1.69 -6.57
CA THR A 82 3.83 0.57 -6.27
C THR A 82 5.07 1.06 -5.54
N ALA A 83 5.72 2.12 -6.04
CA ALA A 83 6.86 2.73 -5.36
C ALA A 83 6.48 3.27 -3.96
N GLU A 84 5.33 3.94 -3.84
CA GLU A 84 4.81 4.42 -2.55
C GLU A 84 4.55 3.27 -1.56
N ALA A 85 3.95 2.16 -2.01
CA ALA A 85 3.68 1.00 -1.18
C ALA A 85 4.97 0.31 -0.71
N MET A 86 5.97 0.20 -1.59
CA MET A 86 7.29 -0.33 -1.23
C MET A 86 8.00 0.55 -0.20
N ALA A 87 7.97 1.88 -0.38
CA ALA A 87 8.56 2.81 0.58
C ALA A 87 7.85 2.77 1.94
N ALA A 88 6.51 2.75 1.96
CA ALA A 88 5.74 2.67 3.18
C ALA A 88 5.97 1.34 3.93
N ARG A 89 6.16 0.24 3.20
CA ARG A 89 6.55 -1.05 3.78
C ARG A 89 7.94 -0.98 4.42
N ALA A 90 8.93 -0.43 3.73
CA ALA A 90 10.29 -0.29 4.27
C ALA A 90 10.31 0.57 5.56
N GLU A 91 9.54 1.67 5.59
CA GLU A 91 9.39 2.50 6.79
C GLU A 91 8.73 1.74 7.96
N ALA A 92 7.74 0.90 7.69
CA ALA A 92 7.11 0.06 8.70
C ALA A 92 8.06 -1.02 9.24
N GLU A 93 8.84 -1.65 8.37
CA GLU A 93 9.87 -2.63 8.74
C GLU A 93 10.95 -1.98 9.63
N MET A 94 11.39 -0.77 9.29
CA MET A 94 12.34 0.00 10.11
C MET A 94 11.75 0.37 11.48
N ALA A 95 10.51 0.85 11.54
CA ALA A 95 9.85 1.17 12.80
C ALA A 95 9.69 -0.09 13.69
N PHE A 96 9.36 -1.22 13.09
CA PHE A 96 9.27 -2.51 13.77
C PHE A 96 10.63 -2.91 14.36
N GLY A 97 11.71 -2.83 13.57
CA GLY A 97 13.07 -3.09 14.04
C GLY A 97 13.47 -2.22 15.23
N ARG A 98 13.12 -0.92 15.21
CA ARG A 98 13.40 0.01 16.33
C ARG A 98 12.66 -0.39 17.61
N VAL A 99 11.39 -0.78 17.52
CA VAL A 99 10.61 -1.28 18.67
C VAL A 99 11.26 -2.54 19.25
N HIS A 100 11.65 -3.49 18.41
CA HIS A 100 12.31 -4.72 18.84
C HIS A 100 13.67 -4.46 19.50
N ALA A 101 14.48 -3.56 18.93
CA ALA A 101 15.75 -3.16 19.51
C ALA A 101 15.58 -2.52 20.90
N LEU A 102 14.61 -1.59 21.06
CA LEU A 102 14.32 -0.96 22.34
C LEU A 102 13.86 -1.97 23.40
N ARG A 103 12.97 -2.90 23.03
CA ARG A 103 12.53 -3.98 23.93
C ARG A 103 13.70 -4.87 24.36
N GLY A 104 14.60 -5.21 23.43
CA GLY A 104 15.81 -5.99 23.73
C GLY A 104 16.77 -5.27 24.68
N ILE A 105 16.95 -3.95 24.51
CA ILE A 105 17.78 -3.13 25.41
C ILE A 105 17.12 -3.05 26.80
N ALA A 106 15.82 -2.80 26.87
CA ALA A 106 15.08 -2.76 28.12
C ALA A 106 15.18 -4.09 28.88
N ALA A 107 15.01 -5.23 28.20
CA ALA A 107 15.15 -6.55 28.79
C ALA A 107 16.56 -6.80 29.35
N LYS A 108 17.62 -6.41 28.64
CA LYS A 108 19.01 -6.55 29.11
C LYS A 108 19.30 -5.66 30.33
N LEU A 109 18.72 -4.47 30.40
CA LEU A 109 18.90 -3.55 31.52
C LEU A 109 18.11 -3.96 32.76
N LEU A 110 16.94 -4.57 32.59
CA LEU A 110 16.11 -5.09 33.68
C LEU A 110 16.58 -6.47 34.18
N GLY A 111 17.16 -7.30 33.30
CA GLY A 111 17.69 -8.63 33.62
C GLY A 111 19.13 -8.65 34.15
N LYS A 112 19.83 -7.51 34.15
CA LYS A 112 21.06 -7.32 34.93
C LYS A 112 20.70 -6.94 36.37
N ARG A 113 20.35 -7.94 37.17
CA ARG A 113 20.46 -7.92 38.64
C ARG A 113 21.21 -9.16 39.06
#